data_AF-A0A5D2IT10-F1
#
_entry.id   AF-A0A5D2IT10-F1
#
_cell.length_a   1.000
_cell.length_b   1.000
_cell.length_c   1.000
_cell.angle_alpha   90.00
_cell.angle_beta   90.00
_cell.angle_gamma   90.00
#
_symmetry.space_group_name_H-M   'P 1'
#
loop_
_entity.id
_entity.type
_entity.pdbx_description
1 polymer ?
#
loop_
_entity_poly.entity_id
_entity_poly.type
_entity_poly.pdbx_seq_one_letter_code
_entity_poly.pdbx_strand_id
1 'polypeptide(L)'
;MTSLTDKIAKMEAELQAAEPVKSVVFFALSGDGAANRRQLFEALNISALWDLPAILVYENNHYGMGTAEWRAAKSPAYYKRGDYAPGLKVDVMDALAVKQACTFAKEHALKNGPIQATEYNTLLEYCACFKLFYACGTEDIDLKENPTFSLQSVDEIMKIVEEAKVAPRVSRPIGGFG
;
A
#
# COMPACT_ATOMS: atom_id res chain seq x y z
N MET A 1 33.37 -15.69 -42.16
CA MET A 1 32.00 -15.15 -42.02
C MET A 1 31.34 -15.93 -40.88
N THR A 2 31.14 -15.32 -39.72
CA THR A 2 30.39 -15.96 -38.62
C THR A 2 29.00 -16.33 -39.10
N SER A 3 28.56 -17.54 -38.77
CA SER A 3 27.30 -18.09 -39.27
C SER A 3 26.12 -17.28 -38.74
N LEU A 4 25.00 -17.29 -39.46
CA LEU A 4 23.79 -16.56 -39.03
C LEU A 4 23.33 -17.04 -37.63
N THR A 5 23.54 -18.32 -37.35
CA THR A 5 23.31 -18.95 -36.05
C THR A 5 24.16 -18.38 -34.92
N ASP A 6 25.44 -18.05 -35.17
CA ASP A 6 26.31 -17.42 -34.16
C ASP A 6 25.84 -16.00 -33.81
N LYS A 7 25.28 -15.29 -34.79
CA LYS A 7 24.73 -13.94 -34.58
C LYS A 7 23.42 -13.98 -33.79
N ILE A 8 22.57 -14.97 -34.05
CA ILE A 8 21.31 -15.17 -33.30
C ILE A 8 21.62 -15.52 -31.84
N ALA A 9 22.52 -16.48 -31.61
CA ALA A 9 22.91 -16.88 -30.24
C ALA A 9 23.52 -15.72 -29.46
N LYS A 10 24.30 -14.85 -30.12
CA LYS A 10 24.86 -13.64 -29.50
C LYS A 10 23.77 -12.62 -29.16
N MET A 11 22.81 -12.40 -30.05
CA MET A 11 21.67 -11.50 -29.77
C MET A 11 20.76 -12.03 -28.65
N GLU A 12 20.53 -13.34 -28.57
CA GLU A 12 19.76 -13.96 -27.48
C GLU A 12 20.49 -13.82 -26.13
N ALA A 13 21.80 -14.00 -26.10
CA ALA A 13 22.62 -13.80 -24.90
C ALA A 13 22.64 -12.33 -24.45
N GLU A 14 22.72 -11.37 -25.38
CA GLU A 14 22.65 -9.93 -25.09
C GLU A 14 21.27 -9.52 -24.58
N LEU A 15 20.19 -10.12 -25.10
CA LEU A 15 18.82 -9.88 -24.62
C LEU A 15 18.61 -10.41 -23.19
N GLN A 16 19.22 -11.55 -22.85
CA GLN A 16 19.18 -12.13 -21.50
C GLN A 16 20.11 -11.42 -20.50
N ALA A 17 21.14 -10.74 -20.99
CA ALA A 17 22.05 -9.91 -20.19
C ALA A 17 21.52 -8.48 -19.96
N ALA A 18 20.45 -8.08 -20.64
CA ALA A 18 19.80 -6.79 -20.39
C ALA A 18 19.26 -6.76 -18.95
N GLU A 19 19.58 -5.69 -18.21
CA GLU A 19 19.11 -5.54 -16.84
C GLU A 19 17.58 -5.61 -16.80
N PRO A 20 16.99 -6.38 -15.85
CA PRO A 20 15.55 -6.49 -15.76
C PRO A 20 14.96 -5.09 -15.55
N VAL A 21 13.96 -4.74 -16.36
CA VAL A 21 13.25 -3.47 -16.24
C VAL A 21 12.77 -3.36 -14.79
N LYS A 22 13.30 -2.37 -14.06
CA LYS A 22 13.02 -2.20 -12.65
C LYS A 22 11.52 -1.98 -12.48
N SER A 23 10.83 -2.92 -11.85
CA SER A 23 9.39 -2.83 -11.60
C SER A 23 9.11 -1.66 -10.65
N VAL A 24 8.40 -0.63 -11.14
CA VAL A 24 8.06 0.57 -10.37
C VAL A 24 6.63 0.43 -9.85
N VAL A 25 6.43 0.78 -8.59
CA VAL A 25 5.11 0.93 -7.96
C VAL A 25 4.94 2.38 -7.53
N PHE A 26 3.70 2.88 -7.53
CA PHE A 26 3.40 4.24 -7.09
C PHE A 26 2.71 4.21 -5.73
N PHE A 27 3.22 4.99 -4.78
CA PHE A 27 2.56 5.25 -3.49
C PHE A 27 1.84 6.59 -3.56
N ALA A 28 0.52 6.58 -3.33
CA ALA A 28 -0.33 7.75 -3.29
C ALA A 28 -0.85 7.94 -1.86
N LEU A 29 -0.32 8.93 -1.15
CA LEU A 29 -0.63 9.17 0.26
C LEU A 29 -1.78 10.18 0.42
N SER A 30 -2.65 9.95 1.40
CA SER A 30 -3.74 10.83 1.77
C SER A 30 -4.00 10.79 3.27
N GLY A 31 -4.33 11.93 3.88
CA GLY A 31 -4.79 11.96 5.27
C GLY A 31 -6.23 11.46 5.45
N ASP A 32 -6.61 11.20 6.69
CA ASP A 32 -7.96 10.82 7.14
C ASP A 32 -9.05 11.81 6.69
N GLY A 33 -8.78 13.12 6.75
CA GLY A 33 -9.68 14.17 6.28
C GLY A 33 -9.82 14.20 4.76
N ALA A 34 -8.73 13.88 4.05
CA ALA A 34 -8.71 13.79 2.59
C ALA A 34 -9.42 12.53 2.08
N ALA A 35 -9.49 11.47 2.87
CA ALA A 35 -10.06 10.17 2.50
C ALA A 35 -11.55 10.20 2.13
N ASN A 36 -12.26 11.30 2.41
CA ASN A 36 -13.65 11.51 2.03
C ASN A 36 -13.82 12.22 0.68
N ARG A 37 -12.72 12.56 -0.02
CA ARG A 37 -12.79 13.23 -1.34
C ARG A 37 -13.17 12.27 -2.46
N ARG A 38 -14.10 12.71 -3.32
CA ARG A 38 -14.56 11.96 -4.51
C ARG A 38 -13.41 11.50 -5.41
N GLN A 39 -12.38 12.34 -5.59
CA GLN A 39 -11.26 12.03 -6.49
C GLN A 39 -10.52 10.74 -6.11
N LEU A 40 -10.50 10.36 -4.83
CA LEU A 40 -9.85 9.13 -4.39
C LEU A 40 -10.62 7.88 -4.84
N PHE A 41 -11.95 7.94 -4.80
CA PHE A 41 -12.80 6.84 -5.26
C PHE A 41 -12.77 6.71 -6.79
N GLU A 42 -12.69 7.84 -7.52
CA GLU A 42 -12.51 7.82 -8.97
C GLU A 42 -11.14 7.27 -9.37
N ALA A 43 -10.07 7.71 -8.69
CA ALA A 43 -8.71 7.22 -8.92
C ALA A 43 -8.61 5.72 -8.64
N LEU A 44 -9.22 5.24 -7.54
CA LEU A 44 -9.29 3.82 -7.22
C LEU A 44 -10.00 3.01 -8.31
N ASN A 45 -11.10 3.54 -8.84
CA ASN A 45 -11.84 2.86 -9.88
C ASN A 45 -11.05 2.73 -11.17
N ILE A 46 -10.34 3.80 -11.57
CA ILE A 46 -9.48 3.75 -12.75
C ILE A 46 -8.28 2.83 -12.51
N SER A 47 -7.66 2.88 -11.33
CA SER A 47 -6.51 2.02 -11.03
C SER A 47 -6.87 0.54 -11.01
N ALA A 48 -8.05 0.18 -10.50
CA ALA A 48 -8.51 -1.21 -10.49
C ALA A 48 -9.01 -1.66 -11.87
N LEU A 49 -9.59 -0.76 -12.67
CA LEU A 49 -10.02 -1.09 -14.03
C LEU A 49 -8.84 -1.42 -14.95
N TRP A 50 -7.67 -0.81 -14.70
CA TRP A 50 -6.46 -0.97 -15.53
C TRP A 50 -5.36 -1.78 -14.85
N ASP A 51 -5.65 -2.42 -13.71
CA ASP A 51 -4.67 -3.17 -12.91
C ASP A 51 -3.36 -2.41 -12.67
N LEU A 52 -3.46 -1.11 -12.41
CA LEU A 52 -2.28 -0.27 -12.21
C LEU A 52 -1.57 -0.65 -10.90
N PRO A 53 -0.22 -0.65 -10.87
CA PRO A 53 0.58 -0.90 -9.67
C PRO A 53 0.57 0.32 -8.73
N ALA A 54 -0.61 0.66 -8.22
CA ALA A 54 -0.87 1.81 -7.36
C ALA A 54 -1.22 1.37 -5.94
N ILE A 55 -0.49 1.90 -4.96
CA ILE A 55 -0.69 1.67 -3.53
C ILE A 55 -1.27 2.94 -2.94
N LEU A 56 -2.54 2.88 -2.52
CA LEU A 56 -3.24 4.01 -1.92
C LEU A 56 -3.07 3.94 -0.41
N VAL A 57 -2.39 4.93 0.17
CA VAL A 57 -2.09 4.99 1.59
C VAL A 57 -2.97 6.03 2.28
N TYR A 58 -3.66 5.62 3.34
CA TYR A 58 -4.45 6.50 4.19
C TYR A 58 -3.77 6.69 5.55
N GLU A 59 -3.21 7.86 5.80
CA GLU A 59 -2.61 8.24 7.07
C GLU A 59 -3.71 8.71 8.05
N ASN A 60 -3.93 7.95 9.11
CA ASN A 60 -4.93 8.28 10.14
C ASN A 60 -4.27 8.71 11.46
N ASN A 61 -4.30 10.03 11.69
CA ASN A 61 -3.91 10.69 12.94
C ASN A 61 -5.13 11.04 13.83
N HIS A 62 -6.31 10.52 13.49
CA HIS A 62 -7.62 10.81 14.10
C HIS A 62 -8.19 12.21 13.86
N TYR A 63 -7.47 13.11 13.19
CA TYR A 63 -7.87 14.51 13.00
C TYR A 63 -7.47 15.08 11.63
N GLY A 64 -8.47 15.36 10.81
CA GLY A 64 -8.35 16.22 9.64
C GLY A 64 -8.42 17.68 10.06
N MET A 65 -7.27 18.34 10.20
CA MET A 65 -7.17 19.68 10.78
C MET A 65 -7.78 19.69 12.20
N GLY A 66 -8.90 20.40 12.42
CA GLY A 66 -9.63 20.41 13.70
C GLY A 66 -10.81 19.44 13.78
N THR A 67 -11.03 18.61 12.75
CA THR A 67 -12.21 17.73 12.68
C THR A 67 -11.81 16.29 12.96
N ALA A 68 -12.33 15.75 14.07
CA ALA A 68 -12.10 14.36 14.44
C ALA A 68 -12.70 13.37 13.41
N GLU A 69 -12.06 12.21 13.24
CA GLU A 69 -12.46 11.18 12.26
C GLU A 69 -13.94 10.77 12.39
N TRP A 70 -14.46 10.61 13.62
CA TRP A 70 -15.85 10.20 13.87
C TRP A 70 -16.87 11.30 13.55
N ARG A 71 -16.41 12.55 13.40
CA ARG A 71 -17.23 13.69 12.95
C ARG A 71 -17.16 13.88 11.44
N ALA A 72 -16.05 13.49 10.81
CA ALA A 72 -15.82 13.64 9.38
C ALA A 72 -16.28 12.42 8.57
N ALA A 73 -16.24 11.22 9.15
CA ALA A 73 -16.48 9.95 8.47
C ALA A 73 -17.53 9.10 9.21
N LYS A 74 -18.48 8.53 8.46
CA LYS A 74 -19.47 7.59 9.02
C LYS A 74 -18.83 6.26 9.46
N SER A 75 -17.81 5.81 8.73
CA SER A 75 -17.03 4.62 9.04
C SER A 75 -15.56 5.02 9.22
N PRO A 76 -14.97 4.79 10.41
CA PRO A 76 -13.55 5.05 10.67
C PRO A 76 -12.63 3.94 10.13
N ALA A 77 -13.21 2.87 9.55
CA ALA A 77 -12.42 1.80 8.93
C ALA A 77 -11.97 2.21 7.51
N TYR A 78 -10.97 3.09 7.41
CA TYR A 78 -10.49 3.61 6.12
C TYR A 78 -9.97 2.50 5.17
N TYR A 79 -9.35 1.44 5.70
CA TYR A 79 -8.84 0.32 4.90
C TYR A 79 -9.93 -0.46 4.17
N LYS A 80 -11.19 -0.36 4.61
CA LYS A 80 -12.33 -1.03 3.97
C LYS A 80 -13.02 -0.17 2.91
N ARG A 81 -12.54 1.06 2.67
CA ARG A 81 -13.17 1.99 1.72
C ARG A 81 -12.93 1.62 0.27
N GLY A 82 -11.99 0.73 0.01
CA GLY A 82 -11.65 0.27 -1.32
C GLY A 82 -12.68 -0.61 -1.99
N ASP A 83 -13.71 -1.03 -1.24
CA ASP A 83 -14.76 -1.92 -1.69
C ASP A 83 -14.21 -3.20 -2.34
N TYR A 84 -13.94 -3.19 -3.65
CA TYR A 84 -13.28 -4.28 -4.38
C TYR A 84 -11.76 -4.36 -4.18
N ALA A 85 -11.09 -3.27 -3.81
CA ALA A 85 -9.65 -3.27 -3.60
C ALA A 85 -9.30 -3.78 -2.19
N PRO A 86 -8.31 -4.69 -2.06
CA PRO A 86 -7.89 -5.20 -0.76
C PRO A 86 -7.32 -4.09 0.12
N GLY A 87 -7.54 -4.24 1.43
CA GLY A 87 -7.21 -3.25 2.43
C GLY A 87 -6.33 -3.81 3.54
N LEU A 88 -5.19 -3.17 3.80
CA LEU A 88 -4.28 -3.49 4.91
C LEU A 88 -4.42 -2.45 6.02
N LYS A 89 -4.46 -2.87 7.29
CA LYS A 89 -4.44 -1.96 8.44
C LYS A 89 -3.12 -2.09 9.19
N VAL A 90 -2.26 -1.08 9.13
CA VAL A 90 -0.90 -1.12 9.66
C VAL A 90 -0.77 -0.13 10.82
N ASP A 91 -0.01 -0.49 11.84
CA ASP A 91 0.41 0.44 12.90
C ASP A 91 1.71 1.14 12.48
N VAL A 92 1.68 2.47 12.43
CA VAL A 92 2.82 3.30 12.00
C VAL A 92 3.80 3.57 13.14
N MET A 93 3.42 3.23 14.37
CA MET A 93 4.34 3.31 15.50
C MET A 93 5.39 2.20 15.45
N ASP A 94 5.16 1.15 14.64
CA ASP A 94 6.12 0.09 14.38
C ASP A 94 6.75 0.22 12.97
N ALA A 95 8.04 0.54 12.91
CA ALA A 95 8.76 0.65 11.65
C ALA A 95 8.89 -0.70 10.90
N LEU A 96 8.91 -1.84 11.60
CA LEU A 96 8.95 -3.16 10.97
C LEU A 96 7.63 -3.52 10.33
N ALA A 97 6.52 -3.24 11.02
CA ALA A 97 5.18 -3.48 10.48
C ALA A 97 4.99 -2.68 9.19
N VAL A 98 5.43 -1.42 9.15
CA VAL A 98 5.41 -0.59 7.93
C VAL A 98 6.30 -1.17 6.82
N LYS A 99 7.52 -1.62 7.14
CA LYS A 99 8.42 -2.24 6.14
C LYS A 99 7.78 -3.50 5.52
N GLN A 100 7.30 -4.40 6.36
CA GLN A 100 6.66 -5.65 5.91
C GLN A 100 5.37 -5.37 5.11
N ALA A 101 4.56 -4.42 5.57
CA ALA A 101 3.37 -3.96 4.86
C ALA A 101 3.70 -3.40 3.48
N CYS A 102 4.74 -2.57 3.37
CA CYS A 102 5.19 -1.99 2.10
C CYS A 102 5.71 -3.07 1.14
N THR A 103 6.48 -4.04 1.64
CA THR A 103 6.94 -5.17 0.84
C THR A 103 5.77 -5.99 0.31
N PHE A 104 4.80 -6.32 1.18
CA PHE A 104 3.59 -7.04 0.79
C PHE A 104 2.76 -6.25 -0.22
N ALA A 105 2.52 -4.97 0.04
CA ALA A 105 1.74 -4.10 -0.84
C ALA A 105 2.40 -3.95 -2.21
N LYS A 106 3.73 -3.86 -2.27
CA LYS A 106 4.49 -3.83 -3.52
C LYS A 106 4.35 -5.12 -4.31
N GLU A 107 4.52 -6.28 -3.66
CA GLU A 107 4.38 -7.57 -4.33
C GLU A 107 2.95 -7.81 -4.81
N HIS A 108 1.95 -7.37 -4.05
CA HIS A 108 0.55 -7.45 -4.43
C HIS A 108 0.25 -6.52 -5.61
N ALA A 109 0.71 -5.26 -5.55
CA ALA A 109 0.49 -4.24 -6.57
C ALA A 109 1.00 -4.66 -7.95
N LEU A 110 2.14 -5.35 -7.99
CA LEU A 110 2.74 -5.84 -9.22
C LEU A 110 2.04 -7.08 -9.81
N LYS A 111 1.29 -7.84 -9.01
CA LYS A 111 0.65 -9.10 -9.44
C LYS A 111 -0.85 -8.96 -9.70
N ASN A 112 -1.55 -8.20 -8.86
CA ASN A 112 -3.02 -8.21 -8.79
C ASN A 112 -3.65 -6.82 -8.97
N GLY A 113 -2.86 -5.78 -9.26
CA GLY A 113 -3.37 -4.40 -9.35
C GLY A 113 -3.44 -3.68 -8.00
N PRO A 114 -4.27 -2.65 -7.84
CA PRO A 114 -4.14 -1.71 -6.73
C PRO A 114 -4.49 -2.30 -5.36
N ILE A 115 -3.79 -1.82 -4.32
CA ILE A 115 -4.06 -2.16 -2.92
C ILE A 115 -4.22 -0.90 -2.09
N GLN A 116 -5.14 -0.93 -1.13
CA GLN A 116 -5.28 0.10 -0.11
C GLN A 116 -4.51 -0.30 1.15
N ALA A 117 -3.67 0.59 1.64
CA ALA A 117 -3.07 0.48 2.96
C ALA A 117 -3.59 1.63 3.82
N THR A 118 -4.04 1.34 5.03
CA THR A 118 -4.39 2.35 6.03
C THR A 118 -3.44 2.24 7.19
N GLU A 119 -3.00 3.39 7.61
CA GLU A 119 -1.96 3.61 8.57
C GLU A 119 -2.56 4.24 9.82
N TYR A 120 -2.36 3.60 10.97
CA TYR A 120 -2.84 4.06 12.26
C TYR A 120 -1.71 4.67 13.10
N ASN A 121 -2.04 5.78 13.76
CA ASN A 121 -1.25 6.54 14.74
C ASN A 121 -0.01 7.25 14.21
N THR A 122 -0.20 8.49 13.74
CA THR A 122 0.78 9.56 13.85
C THR A 122 0.31 10.54 14.93
N LEU A 123 1.02 10.63 16.06
CA LEU A 123 0.67 11.54 17.18
C LEU A 123 0.99 13.01 16.87
N LEU A 124 1.53 13.32 15.70
CA LEU A 124 1.90 14.66 15.26
C LEU A 124 1.63 14.77 13.76
N GLU A 125 1.46 16.01 13.25
CA GLU A 125 1.44 16.37 11.81
C GLU A 125 2.71 15.95 11.02
N TYR A 126 3.57 15.11 11.60
CA TYR A 126 4.72 14.52 10.92
C TYR A 126 4.28 13.35 10.04
N CYS A 127 4.15 13.69 8.75
CA CYS A 127 4.00 12.86 7.54
C CYS A 127 4.50 11.42 7.72
N ALA A 128 3.63 10.43 7.56
CA ALA A 128 4.08 9.05 7.39
C ALA A 128 4.98 8.90 6.15
N CYS A 129 4.91 9.87 5.24
CA CYS A 129 5.88 10.14 4.17
C CYS A 129 7.35 9.93 4.58
N PHE A 130 7.77 10.32 5.79
CA PHE A 130 9.16 10.10 6.23
C PHE A 130 9.42 8.62 6.55
N LYS A 131 8.54 7.95 7.29
CA LYS A 131 8.70 6.53 7.65
C LYS A 131 8.55 5.59 6.46
N LEU A 132 7.66 5.88 5.51
CA LEU A 132 7.51 5.15 4.25
C LEU A 132 8.76 5.28 3.37
N PHE A 133 9.35 6.48 3.30
CA PHE A 133 10.59 6.71 2.55
C PHE A 133 11.78 5.96 3.16
N TYR A 134 11.86 5.91 4.49
CA TYR A 134 12.90 5.15 5.22
C TYR A 134 12.66 3.62 5.20
N ALA A 135 11.42 3.15 5.26
CA ALA A 135 11.09 1.73 5.26
C ALA A 135 11.15 1.09 3.86
N CYS A 136 10.83 1.86 2.81
CA CYS A 136 10.93 1.42 1.41
C CYS A 136 12.32 1.72 0.80
N GLY A 137 13.13 2.56 1.45
CA GLY A 137 14.52 2.87 1.10
C GLY A 137 15.51 1.79 1.55
N THR A 138 16.63 1.68 0.84
CA THR A 138 17.58 0.56 0.83
C THR A 138 18.57 0.50 2.01
N GLU A 139 18.15 0.76 3.24
CA GLU A 139 19.01 0.57 4.42
C GLU A 139 18.25 -0.17 5.53
N ASP A 140 18.82 -1.28 6.01
CA ASP A 140 18.28 -2.02 7.15
C ASP A 140 18.38 -1.15 8.39
N ILE A 141 17.23 -0.65 8.85
CA ILE A 141 17.10 0.08 10.11
C ILE A 141 17.48 -0.87 11.25
N ASP A 142 18.62 -0.64 11.91
CA ASP A 142 19.03 -1.42 13.09
C ASP A 142 18.25 -0.93 14.33
N LEU A 143 17.14 -1.60 14.61
CA LEU A 143 16.16 -1.20 15.63
C LEU A 143 16.67 -1.30 17.07
N LYS A 144 17.84 -1.91 17.28
CA LYS A 144 18.52 -1.91 18.57
C LYS A 144 18.92 -0.50 19.01
N GLU A 145 19.11 0.42 18.06
CA GLU A 145 19.53 1.79 18.36
C GLU A 145 18.37 2.77 18.60
N ASN A 146 17.11 2.37 18.34
CA ASN A 146 15.97 3.30 18.43
C ASN A 146 14.75 2.71 19.17
N PRO A 147 14.74 2.76 20.53
CA PRO A 147 13.71 2.14 21.36
C PRO A 147 12.35 2.86 21.36
N THR A 148 12.18 3.89 20.52
CA THR A 148 10.94 4.69 20.41
C THR A 148 9.83 3.95 19.65
N PHE A 149 10.16 2.90 18.89
CA PHE A 149 9.20 2.13 18.12
C PHE A 149 8.59 1.03 18.97
N SER A 150 7.26 1.02 19.13
CA SER A 150 6.56 -0.11 19.74
C SER A 150 6.55 -1.26 18.75
N LEU A 151 7.06 -2.42 19.13
CA LEU A 151 7.08 -3.61 18.27
C LEU A 151 5.74 -4.33 18.39
N GLN A 152 5.00 -4.44 17.29
CA GLN A 152 3.94 -5.42 17.14
C GLN A 152 4.57 -6.81 17.02
N SER A 153 3.86 -7.85 17.46
CA SER A 153 4.35 -9.20 17.27
C SER A 153 4.30 -9.57 15.78
N VAL A 154 5.28 -10.34 15.30
CA VAL A 154 5.32 -10.81 13.89
C VAL A 154 4.03 -11.54 13.51
N ASP A 155 3.43 -12.26 14.46
CA ASP A 155 2.18 -12.98 14.27
C ASP A 155 0.99 -12.04 14.01
N GLU A 156 0.93 -10.89 14.67
CA GLU A 156 -0.09 -9.86 14.41
C GLU A 156 0.09 -9.25 13.02
N ILE A 157 1.32 -8.96 12.62
CA ILE A 157 1.61 -8.40 11.30
C ILE A 157 1.20 -9.38 10.19
N MET A 158 1.54 -10.66 10.36
CA MET A 158 1.17 -11.70 9.40
C MET A 158 -0.34 -11.94 9.34
N LYS A 159 -1.05 -11.81 10.46
CA LYS A 159 -2.52 -11.89 10.48
C LYS A 159 -3.15 -10.74 9.69
N ILE A 160 -2.64 -9.52 9.83
CA ILE A 160 -3.11 -8.35 9.07
C ILE A 160 -2.87 -8.58 7.57
N VAL A 161 -1.69 -9.11 7.20
CA VAL A 161 -1.36 -9.46 5.81
C VAL A 161 -2.31 -10.52 5.25
N GLU A 162 -2.65 -11.54 6.05
CA GLU A 162 -3.60 -12.58 5.64
C GLU A 162 -5.02 -12.04 5.46
N GLU A 163 -5.48 -11.18 6.38
CA GLU A 163 -6.77 -10.49 6.25
C GLU A 163 -6.84 -9.62 4.99
N ALA A 164 -5.73 -8.97 4.62
CA ALA A 164 -5.66 -8.13 3.42
C ALA A 164 -5.68 -8.91 2.10
N LYS A 165 -5.41 -10.22 2.08
CA LYS A 165 -5.56 -11.03 0.86
C LYS A 165 -7.01 -11.14 0.40
N VAL A 166 -7.97 -10.90 1.30
CA VAL A 166 -9.40 -11.04 1.04
C VAL A 166 -10.03 -9.65 1.00
N ALA A 167 -10.50 -9.22 -0.18
CA ALA A 167 -11.27 -7.98 -0.28
C ALA A 167 -12.50 -8.02 0.66
N PRO A 168 -12.86 -6.91 1.31
CA PRO A 168 -14.02 -6.88 2.19
C PRO A 168 -15.29 -7.27 1.42
N ARG A 169 -16.23 -7.95 2.08
CA ARG A 169 -17.51 -8.26 1.44
C ARG A 169 -18.22 -6.95 1.12
N VAL A 170 -18.40 -6.68 -0.18
CA VAL A 170 -19.21 -5.59 -0.73
C VAL A 170 -20.52 -5.52 0.05
N SER A 171 -20.98 -4.32 0.42
CA SER A 171 -22.31 -4.17 1.00
C SER A 171 -23.31 -4.83 0.06
N ARG A 172 -24.06 -5.83 0.56
CA ARG A 172 -25.14 -6.45 -0.20
C ARG A 172 -25.97 -5.35 -0.87
N PRO A 173 -26.43 -5.53 -2.12
CA PRO A 173 -27.42 -4.62 -2.66
C PRO A 173 -28.53 -4.49 -1.62
N ILE A 174 -28.79 -3.26 -1.16
CA ILE A 174 -29.99 -2.97 -0.39
C ILE A 174 -31.11 -3.44 -1.32
N GLY A 175 -31.84 -4.48 -0.89
CA GLY A 175 -32.90 -5.09 -1.68
C GLY A 175 -33.74 -3.98 -2.29
N GLY A 176 -33.98 -4.08 -3.60
CA GLY A 176 -34.55 -3.00 -4.40
C GLY A 176 -35.71 -2.34 -3.68
N PHE A 177 -35.73 -1.01 -3.74
CA PHE A 177 -36.95 -0.25 -3.50
C PHE A 177 -37.98 -0.70 -4.54
N GLY A 178 -38.74 -1.73 -4.18
CA GLY A 178 -40.02 -2.07 -4.80
C GLY A 178 -41.13 -1.19 -4.24
#